data_AF-A0A3M0L5B8-F1
#
_entry.id   AF-A0A3M0L5B8-F1
#
_cell.length_a   1.000
_cell.length_b   1.000
_cell.length_c   1.000
_cell.angle_alpha   90.00
_cell.angle_beta   90.00
_cell.angle_gamma   90.00
#
_symmetry.space_group_name_H-M   'P 1'
#
loop_
_entity.id
_entity.type
_entity.pdbx_description
1 polymer ?
#
loop_
_entity_poly.entity_id
_entity_poly.type
_entity_poly.pdbx_seq_one_letter_code
_entity_poly.pdbx_strand_id
1 'polypeptide(L)'
;MESVEVFTTEGKGRGLKAQKEFLPGDVIFAEPAYAAVVFDSLTHVICHTCFKRQERLHRCGQCKFAYYCDRTCQRAAWLNHKNECSAIKRHGKAPTENIR
;
A
#
# COMPACT_ATOMS: atom_id res chain seq x y z
N MET A 1 -12.87 10.26 10.15
CA MET A 1 -13.66 11.00 9.15
C MET A 1 -14.65 11.93 9.83
N GLU A 2 -14.26 12.67 10.87
CA GLU A 2 -15.20 13.52 11.64
C GLU A 2 -15.44 14.89 11.00
N SER A 3 -14.71 15.18 9.92
CA SER A 3 -14.66 16.47 9.26
C SER A 3 -15.41 16.47 7.91
N VAL A 4 -15.85 15.28 7.47
CA VAL A 4 -16.60 15.05 6.24
C VAL A 4 -17.67 14.00 6.49
N GLU A 5 -18.79 14.09 5.78
CA GLU A 5 -19.83 13.06 5.80
C GLU A 5 -20.20 12.61 4.39
N VAL A 6 -20.67 11.36 4.27
CA VAL A 6 -21.16 10.79 3.02
C VAL A 6 -22.54 11.34 2.71
N PHE A 7 -22.76 11.74 1.46
CA PHE A 7 -24.06 12.19 0.99
C PHE A 7 -24.33 11.73 -0.46
N THR A 8 -25.59 11.78 -0.90
CA THR A 8 -25.96 11.47 -2.29
C THR A 8 -25.99 12.75 -3.12
N THR A 9 -25.35 12.73 -4.28
CA THR A 9 -25.31 13.81 -5.27
C THR A 9 -26.09 13.39 -6.51
N GLU A 10 -27.02 14.24 -6.95
CA GLU A 10 -27.79 14.02 -8.17
C GLU A 10 -26.87 13.83 -9.39
N GLY A 11 -27.11 12.76 -10.16
CA GLY A 11 -26.31 12.40 -11.35
C GLY A 11 -24.89 11.89 -11.07
N LYS A 12 -24.43 11.80 -9.80
CA LYS A 12 -23.04 11.43 -9.46
C LYS A 12 -22.92 10.32 -8.40
N GLY A 13 -24.03 9.88 -7.80
CA GLY A 13 -23.99 8.83 -6.77
C GLY A 13 -23.54 9.38 -5.41
N ARG A 14 -22.58 8.72 -4.75
CA ARG A 14 -22.10 9.13 -3.42
C ARG A 14 -20.98 10.16 -3.52
N GLY A 15 -20.97 11.12 -2.59
CA GLY A 15 -19.90 12.11 -2.41
C GLY A 15 -19.52 12.31 -0.94
N LEU A 16 -18.49 13.10 -0.70
CA LEU A 16 -18.09 13.60 0.63
C LEU A 16 -18.31 15.11 0.70
N LYS A 17 -19.00 15.59 1.75
CA LYS A 17 -19.20 17.02 2.01
C LYS A 17 -18.52 17.42 3.31
N ALA A 18 -17.93 18.61 3.35
CA ALA A 18 -17.29 19.16 4.54
C ALA A 18 -18.33 19.45 5.63
N GLN A 19 -18.01 19.11 6.88
CA GLN A 19 -18.84 19.40 8.06
C GLN A 19 -18.40 20.65 8.83
N LYS A 20 -17.29 21.26 8.40
CA LYS A 20 -16.71 22.48 8.97
C LYS A 20 -15.95 23.26 7.88
N GLU A 21 -15.56 24.49 8.20
CA GLU A 21 -14.67 25.29 7.35
C GLU A 21 -13.24 24.74 7.35
N PHE A 22 -12.55 24.93 6.23
CA PHE A 22 -11.14 24.57 6.03
C PHE A 22 -10.41 25.73 5.34
N LEU A 23 -9.15 25.92 5.70
CA LEU A 23 -8.24 26.89 5.10
C LEU A 23 -7.23 26.19 4.17
N PRO A 24 -6.60 26.94 3.22
CA PRO A 24 -5.53 26.39 2.40
C PRO A 24 -4.41 25.78 3.26
N GLY A 25 -4.11 24.51 3.02
CA GLY A 25 -3.11 23.74 3.78
C GLY A 25 -3.68 22.80 4.84
N ASP A 26 -4.98 22.89 5.16
CA ASP A 26 -5.61 21.98 6.11
C ASP A 26 -5.70 20.55 5.59
N VAL A 27 -5.41 19.59 6.46
CA VAL A 27 -5.65 18.17 6.19
C VAL A 27 -7.11 17.86 6.51
N ILE A 28 -7.93 17.69 5.46
CA ILE A 28 -9.35 17.31 5.61
C ILE A 28 -9.46 15.96 6.34
N PHE A 29 -8.80 14.92 5.82
CA PHE A 29 -8.58 13.66 6.50
C PHE A 29 -7.33 12.96 5.94
N ALA A 30 -6.82 11.97 6.68
CA ALA A 30 -5.80 11.05 6.22
C ALA A 30 -6.26 9.61 6.51
N GLU A 31 -5.94 8.70 5.61
CA GLU A 31 -6.31 7.29 5.73
C GLU A 31 -5.11 6.42 5.31
N PRO A 32 -4.71 5.43 6.12
CA PRO A 32 -3.76 4.42 5.70
C PRO A 32 -4.32 3.60 4.52
N ALA A 33 -3.48 3.22 3.57
CA ALA A 33 -3.91 2.36 2.48
C ALA A 33 -4.52 1.06 3.03
N TYR A 34 -5.71 0.68 2.54
CA TYR A 34 -6.33 -0.60 2.86
C TYR A 34 -5.45 -1.76 2.37
N ALA A 35 -4.98 -1.67 1.13
CA ALA A 35 -3.99 -2.55 0.52
C ALA A 35 -3.13 -1.72 -0.45
N ALA A 36 -1.87 -2.09 -0.61
CA ALA A 36 -0.96 -1.43 -1.54
C ALA A 36 0.13 -2.40 -2.00
N VAL A 37 0.49 -2.33 -3.28
CA VAL A 37 1.53 -3.16 -3.91
C VAL A 37 2.46 -2.31 -4.75
N VAL A 38 3.71 -2.75 -4.89
CA VAL A 38 4.69 -2.13 -5.78
C VAL A 38 4.43 -2.59 -7.21
N PHE A 39 4.50 -1.69 -8.19
CA PHE A 39 4.43 -2.06 -9.61
C PHE A 39 5.52 -3.04 -10.02
N ASP A 40 5.21 -3.92 -10.96
CA ASP A 40 6.10 -5.01 -11.36
C ASP A 40 7.49 -4.49 -11.82
N SER A 41 7.49 -3.35 -12.52
CA SER A 41 8.70 -2.68 -13.02
C SER A 41 9.61 -2.08 -11.94
N LEU A 42 9.12 -1.90 -10.70
CA LEU A 42 9.82 -1.18 -9.63
C LEU A 42 10.18 -2.05 -8.42
N THR A 43 9.83 -3.35 -8.46
CA THR A 43 9.98 -4.29 -7.34
C THR A 43 11.37 -4.31 -6.70
N HIS A 44 12.44 -4.17 -7.49
CA HIS A 44 13.82 -4.26 -7.01
C HIS A 44 14.40 -2.92 -6.49
N VAL A 45 13.69 -1.81 -6.66
CA VAL A 45 14.14 -0.46 -6.24
C VAL A 45 13.21 0.24 -5.26
N ILE A 46 12.04 -0.33 -4.97
CA ILE A 46 11.06 0.19 -4.02
C ILE A 46 10.82 -0.80 -2.87
N CYS A 47 10.84 -0.28 -1.64
CA CYS A 47 10.45 -1.05 -0.46
C CYS A 47 8.96 -1.40 -0.51
N HIS A 48 8.63 -2.69 -0.36
CA HIS A 48 7.27 -3.22 -0.40
C HIS A 48 6.42 -2.86 0.84
N THR A 49 7.01 -2.22 1.85
CA THR A 49 6.30 -1.79 3.05
C THR A 49 6.01 -0.29 3.05
N CYS A 50 7.04 0.53 2.77
CA CYS A 50 6.97 1.97 2.94
C CYS A 50 7.06 2.76 1.62
N PHE A 51 7.16 2.07 0.49
CA PHE A 51 7.19 2.64 -0.86
C PHE A 51 8.35 3.61 -1.14
N LYS A 52 9.36 3.68 -0.25
CA LYS A 52 10.57 4.47 -0.46
C LYS A 52 11.48 3.81 -1.51
N ARG A 53 12.02 4.63 -2.40
CA ARG A 53 13.08 4.24 -3.33
C ARG A 53 14.42 4.18 -2.61
N GLN A 54 15.17 3.10 -2.82
CA GLN A 54 16.51 2.93 -2.29
C GLN A 54 17.39 2.16 -3.28
N GLU A 55 18.68 2.47 -3.30
CA GLU A 55 19.66 1.75 -4.14
C GLU A 55 19.93 0.33 -3.63
N ARG A 56 19.85 0.13 -2.31
CA ARG A 56 20.11 -1.16 -1.67
C ARG A 56 18.93 -1.55 -0.81
N LEU A 57 18.26 -2.63 -1.21
CA LEU A 57 17.14 -3.22 -0.49
C LEU A 57 17.47 -4.66 -0.09
N HIS A 58 16.90 -5.09 1.03
CA HIS A 58 16.98 -6.46 1.49
C HIS A 58 15.83 -7.28 0.93
N ARG A 59 16.16 -8.32 0.17
CA ARG A 59 15.20 -9.25 -0.40
C ARG A 59 14.72 -10.26 0.63
N CYS A 60 13.43 -10.57 0.63
CA CYS A 60 12.86 -11.66 1.42
C CYS A 60 13.54 -12.99 1.07
N GLY A 61 14.10 -13.68 2.06
CA GLY A 61 14.81 -14.94 1.85
C GLY A 61 13.92 -16.11 1.43
N GLN A 62 12.61 -16.06 1.73
CA GLN A 62 11.67 -17.15 1.49
C GLN A 62 11.09 -17.13 0.07
N CYS A 63 10.44 -16.02 -0.32
CA CYS A 63 9.82 -15.90 -1.64
C CYS A 63 10.76 -15.37 -2.71
N LYS A 64 11.89 -14.75 -2.32
CA LYS A 64 12.84 -14.05 -3.22
C LYS A 64 12.18 -12.98 -4.11
N PHE A 65 11.00 -12.50 -3.73
CA PHE A 65 10.23 -11.50 -4.48
C PHE A 65 10.18 -10.15 -3.77
N ALA A 66 9.71 -10.08 -2.52
CA ALA A 66 9.55 -8.81 -1.84
C ALA A 66 10.90 -8.21 -1.39
N TYR A 67 11.00 -6.88 -1.46
CA TYR A 67 12.18 -6.11 -1.09
C TYR A 67 11.85 -5.08 -0.01
N TYR A 68 12.76 -4.88 0.95
CA TYR A 68 12.55 -4.02 2.12
C TYR A 68 13.75 -3.14 2.41
N CYS A 69 13.53 -1.98 3.03
CA CYS A 69 14.61 -1.12 3.50
C CYS A 69 15.54 -1.84 4.47
N ASP A 70 14.96 -2.62 5.39
CA ASP A 70 15.62 -3.28 6.50
C ASP A 70 14.69 -4.31 7.17
N ARG A 71 15.15 -4.89 8.29
CA ARG A 71 14.36 -5.83 9.11
C ARG A 71 13.11 -5.19 9.73
N THR A 72 13.09 -3.87 9.93
CA THR A 72 11.93 -3.15 10.47
C THR A 72 10.80 -3.16 9.45
N CYS A 73 11.08 -2.75 8.21
CA CYS A 73 10.11 -2.80 7.12
C CYS A 73 9.66 -4.25 6.82
N GLN A 74 10.58 -5.21 6.85
CA GLN A 74 10.26 -6.63 6.64
C GLN A 74 9.29 -7.16 7.70
N ARG A 75 9.50 -6.84 8.98
CA ARG A 75 8.62 -7.26 10.08
C ARG A 75 7.25 -6.60 10.00
N ALA A 76 7.20 -5.29 9.72
CA ALA A 76 5.96 -4.55 9.58
C ALA A 76 5.09 -5.08 8.41
N ALA A 77 5.71 -5.51 7.31
CA ALA A 77 5.00 -6.11 6.18
C ALA A 77 4.43 -7.51 6.48
N TRP A 78 4.87 -8.20 7.54
CA TRP A 78 4.60 -9.63 7.70
C TRP A 78 3.11 -9.97 7.76
N LEU A 79 2.29 -9.12 8.37
CA LEU A 79 0.83 -9.32 8.44
C LEU A 79 0.21 -9.51 7.04
N ASN A 80 0.61 -8.66 6.08
CA ASN A 80 0.08 -8.70 4.72
C ASN A 80 0.88 -9.64 3.81
N HIS A 81 2.21 -9.68 3.98
CA HIS A 81 3.09 -10.46 3.12
C HIS A 81 3.08 -11.97 3.40
N LYS A 82 2.74 -12.44 4.62
CA LYS A 82 2.85 -13.86 4.99
C LYS A 82 2.14 -14.80 4.01
N ASN A 83 0.91 -14.46 3.62
CA ASN A 83 0.10 -15.29 2.73
C ASN A 83 0.64 -15.27 1.30
N GLU A 84 0.94 -14.07 0.79
CA GLU A 84 1.55 -13.85 -0.52
C GLU A 84 2.93 -14.56 -0.62
N CYS A 85 3.76 -14.46 0.41
CA CYS A 85 5.09 -15.09 0.48
C CYS A 85 5.02 -16.60 0.27
N SER A 86 4.11 -17.27 0.99
CA SER A 86 3.89 -18.71 0.86
C SER A 86 3.37 -19.08 -0.53
N ALA A 87 2.42 -18.30 -1.07
CA ALA A 87 1.87 -18.50 -2.40
C ALA A 87 2.95 -18.35 -3.49
N ILE A 88 3.71 -17.26 -3.49
CA ILE A 88 4.79 -17.02 -4.45
C ILE A 88 5.84 -18.13 -4.38
N LYS A 89 6.26 -18.53 -3.16
CA LYS A 89 7.21 -19.63 -2.99
C LYS A 89 6.69 -20.94 -3.59
N ARG A 90 5.40 -21.25 -3.38
CA ARG A 90 4.76 -22.47 -3.92
C ARG A 90 4.61 -22.43 -5.44
N HIS A 91 4.23 -21.29 -6.01
CA HIS A 91 3.99 -21.14 -7.45
C HIS A 91 5.26 -20.81 -8.25
N GLY A 92 6.34 -20.40 -7.60
CA GLY A 92 7.64 -20.08 -8.23
C GLY A 92 7.67 -18.75 -8.97
N LYS A 93 6.55 -18.02 -9.03
CA LYS A 93 6.42 -16.73 -9.71
C LYS A 93 5.43 -15.83 -8.98
N ALA A 94 5.76 -14.54 -8.90
CA ALA A 94 4.80 -13.53 -8.46
C ALA A 94 3.78 -13.23 -9.57
N PRO A 95 2.48 -13.16 -9.26
CA PRO A 95 1.49 -12.72 -10.24
C PRO A 95 1.62 -11.20 -10.48
N THR A 96 0.86 -10.68 -11.44
CA THR A 96 0.89 -9.25 -11.79
C THR A 96 0.40 -8.37 -10.65
N GLU A 97 0.74 -7.09 -10.66
CA GLU A 97 0.37 -6.13 -9.61
C GLU A 97 -1.14 -6.01 -9.38
N ASN A 98 -2.00 -6.35 -10.35
CA ASN A 98 -3.46 -6.29 -10.17
C ASN A 98 -4.04 -7.51 -9.43
N ILE A 99 -3.25 -8.56 -9.22
CA ILE A 99 -3.66 -9.79 -8.54
C ILE A 99 -3.06 -9.87 -7.12
N ARG A 100 -1.92 -9.21 -6.90
CA ARG A 100 -1.17 -9.25 -5.64
C ARG A 100 -1.83 -8.44 -4.52
#